data_AF-A0A7Z0LK58-F1
#
_entry.id   AF-A0A7Z0LK58-F1
#
_cell.length_a   1.000
_cell.length_b   1.000
_cell.length_c   1.000
_cell.angle_alpha   90.00
_cell.angle_beta   90.00
_cell.angle_gamma   90.00
#
_symmetry.space_group_name_H-M   'P 1'
#
loop_
_entity.id
_entity.type
_entity.pdbx_description
1 polymer ?
#
loop_
_entity_poly.entity_id
_entity_poly.type
_entity_poly.pdbx_seq_one_letter_code
_entity_poly.pdbx_strand_id
1 'polypeptide(L)'
;MIVVVIIGIIASIAYPSYTRYVERSQRAEATTVLMEAASILERCYTNNYSYKDCTKANSYLGNQSNDLYAFAGQKAGIDADAGSYTVSATAPAGRVKDGCKTIALHSDGQRTPSECW
;
A
#
# COMPACT_ATOMS: atom_id res chain seq x y z
N MET A 1 -29.65 -32.16 -13.27
CA MET A 1 -29.36 -30.73 -12.96
C MET A 1 -28.87 -30.51 -11.52
N ILE A 2 -28.13 -31.46 -10.92
CA ILE A 2 -27.60 -31.37 -9.55
C ILE A 2 -26.16 -30.82 -9.51
N VAL A 3 -25.37 -31.07 -10.55
CA VAL A 3 -23.97 -30.63 -10.65
C VAL A 3 -23.85 -29.10 -10.63
N VAL A 4 -24.72 -28.39 -11.34
CA VAL A 4 -24.73 -26.90 -11.37
C VAL A 4 -25.05 -26.33 -9.98
N VAL A 5 -25.93 -26.99 -9.22
CA VAL A 5 -26.27 -26.58 -7.84
C VAL A 5 -25.07 -26.75 -6.91
N ILE A 6 -24.35 -27.88 -7.00
CA ILE A 6 -23.14 -28.12 -6.20
C ILE A 6 -22.04 -27.13 -6.56
N ILE A 7 -21.81 -26.87 -7.86
CA ILE A 7 -20.83 -25.86 -8.32
C ILE A 7 -21.20 -24.47 -7.80
N GLY A 8 -22.49 -24.10 -7.84
CA GLY A 8 -22.96 -22.81 -7.31
C GLY A 8 -22.67 -22.64 -5.81
N ILE A 9 -22.89 -23.70 -5.01
CA ILE A 9 -22.60 -23.68 -3.57
C ILE A 9 -21.10 -23.52 -3.32
N ILE A 10 -20.25 -24.30 -4.01
CA ILE A 10 -18.78 -24.21 -3.86
C ILE A 10 -18.26 -22.84 -4.31
N ALA A 11 -18.74 -22.34 -5.46
CA ALA A 11 -18.33 -21.04 -6.00
C ALA A 11 -18.67 -19.88 -5.06
N SER A 12 -19.82 -19.94 -4.37
CA SER A 12 -20.24 -18.89 -3.44
C SER A 12 -19.32 -18.72 -2.22
N ILE A 13 -18.55 -19.75 -1.85
CA ILE A 13 -17.60 -19.72 -0.74
C ILE A 13 -16.17 -19.53 -1.25
N ALA A 14 -15.78 -20.28 -2.28
CA ALA A 14 -14.42 -20.29 -2.81
C ALA A 14 -14.04 -18.94 -3.45
N TYR A 15 -14.95 -18.33 -4.20
CA TYR A 15 -14.70 -17.08 -4.90
C TYR A 15 -14.39 -15.89 -3.95
N PRO A 16 -15.24 -15.55 -2.96
CA PRO A 16 -14.93 -14.48 -2.02
C PRO A 16 -13.75 -14.80 -1.10
N SER A 17 -13.43 -16.08 -0.87
CA SER A 17 -12.24 -16.46 -0.11
C SER A 17 -10.95 -16.21 -0.89
N TYR A 18 -10.94 -16.50 -2.18
CA TYR A 18 -9.77 -16.29 -3.04
C TYR A 18 -9.47 -14.79 -3.24
N THR A 19 -10.50 -13.96 -3.47
CA THR A 19 -10.30 -12.51 -3.63
C THR A 19 -9.72 -11.87 -2.37
N ARG A 20 -10.20 -12.25 -1.18
CA ARG A 20 -9.65 -11.78 0.10
C ARG A 20 -8.20 -12.20 0.32
N TYR A 21 -7.81 -13.39 -0.14
CA TYR A 21 -6.43 -13.87 -0.04
C TYR A 21 -5.49 -13.01 -0.89
N VAL A 22 -5.85 -12.75 -2.16
CA VAL A 22 -5.06 -11.91 -3.06
C VAL A 22 -4.97 -10.48 -2.53
N GLU A 23 -6.08 -9.89 -2.06
CA GLU A 23 -6.08 -8.55 -1.44
C GLU A 23 -5.14 -8.47 -0.23
N ARG A 24 -5.11 -9.49 0.63
CA ARG A 24 -4.19 -9.53 1.78
C ARG A 24 -2.73 -9.63 1.35
N SER A 25 -2.44 -10.46 0.35
CA SER A 25 -1.08 -10.62 -0.19
C SER A 25 -0.56 -9.30 -0.78
N GLN A 26 -1.37 -8.64 -1.60
CA GLN A 26 -0.97 -7.41 -2.28
C GLN A 26 -0.84 -6.23 -1.32
N ARG A 27 -1.69 -6.17 -0.29
CA ARG A 27 -1.54 -5.21 0.79
C ARG A 27 -0.27 -5.43 1.60
N ALA A 28 0.09 -6.68 1.90
CA ALA A 28 1.34 -6.98 2.59
C ALA A 28 2.54 -6.48 1.77
N GLU A 29 2.56 -6.75 0.46
CA GLU A 29 3.59 -6.23 -0.44
C GLU A 29 3.62 -4.69 -0.46
N ALA A 30 2.47 -4.02 -0.55
CA ALA A 30 2.40 -2.57 -0.49
C ALA A 30 2.98 -2.02 0.83
N THR A 31 2.66 -2.62 1.98
CA THR A 31 3.23 -2.19 3.26
C THR A 31 4.74 -2.40 3.34
N THR A 32 5.29 -3.46 2.74
CA THR A 32 6.74 -3.68 2.67
C THR A 32 7.44 -2.59 1.87
N VAL A 33 6.86 -2.20 0.74
CA VAL A 33 7.35 -1.08 -0.09
C VAL A 33 7.34 0.23 0.71
N LEU A 34 6.27 0.51 1.44
CA LEU A 34 6.19 1.73 2.27
C LEU A 34 7.24 1.75 3.38
N MET A 35 7.49 0.61 4.04
CA MET A 35 8.53 0.49 5.07
C MET A 35 9.95 0.67 4.51
N GLU A 36 10.22 0.12 3.33
CA GLU A 36 11.52 0.32 2.67
C GLU A 36 11.70 1.78 2.25
N ALA A 37 10.68 2.42 1.70
CA ALA A 37 10.70 3.86 1.39
C ALA A 37 10.95 4.72 2.64
N ALA A 38 10.30 4.41 3.77
CA ALA A 38 10.55 5.06 5.06
C ALA A 38 12.02 4.90 5.50
N SER A 39 12.61 3.71 5.36
CA SER A 39 14.03 3.49 5.68
C SER A 39 14.97 4.36 4.82
N ILE A 40 14.61 4.61 3.56
CA ILE A 40 15.38 5.48 2.66
C ILE A 40 15.22 6.95 3.08
N LEU A 41 14.02 7.36 3.52
CA LEU A 41 13.76 8.69 4.04
C LEU A 41 14.56 8.98 5.31
N GLU A 42 14.66 8.03 6.25
CA GLU A 42 15.52 8.21 7.45
C GLU A 42 17.00 8.36 7.09
N ARG A 43 17.46 7.62 6.08
CA ARG A 43 18.83 7.77 5.55
C ARG A 43 19.02 9.15 4.89
N CYS A 44 18.01 9.66 4.20
CA CYS A 44 18.05 11.02 3.63
C CYS A 44 18.17 12.08 4.73
N TYR A 45 17.39 11.95 5.80
CA TYR A 45 17.45 12.87 6.95
C TYR A 45 18.82 12.83 7.62
N THR A 46 19.40 11.65 7.82
CA THR A 46 20.74 11.50 8.42
C THR A 46 21.83 12.21 7.59
N ASN A 47 21.69 12.25 6.27
CA ASN A 47 22.69 12.87 5.39
C ASN A 47 22.46 14.37 5.18
N ASN A 48 21.19 14.81 5.07
CA ASN A 48 20.83 16.15 4.61
C ASN A 48 20.09 16.98 5.68
N TYR A 49 19.82 16.42 6.86
CA TYR A 49 19.00 17.02 7.92
C TYR A 49 17.60 17.45 7.45
N SER A 50 17.08 16.80 6.41
CA SER A 50 15.79 17.10 5.79
C SER A 50 15.23 15.88 5.08
N TYR A 51 13.92 15.64 5.20
CA TYR A 51 13.20 14.64 4.41
C TYR A 51 12.82 15.16 3.01
N LYS A 52 12.71 16.48 2.88
CA LYS A 52 12.46 17.16 1.61
C LYS A 52 13.50 16.79 0.55
N ASP A 53 13.04 16.68 -0.68
CA ASP A 53 13.87 16.44 -1.88
C ASP A 53 14.70 15.14 -1.81
N CYS A 54 14.25 14.14 -1.04
CA CYS A 54 14.85 12.80 -1.02
C CYS A 54 14.58 12.05 -2.34
N THR A 55 15.38 12.35 -3.36
CA THR A 55 15.27 11.76 -4.71
C THR A 55 15.34 10.24 -4.70
N LYS A 56 16.16 9.65 -3.81
CA LYS A 56 16.29 8.20 -3.67
C LYS A 56 14.98 7.53 -3.30
N ALA A 57 14.20 8.11 -2.38
CA ALA A 57 12.92 7.53 -1.98
C ALA A 57 11.88 7.67 -3.09
N ASN A 58 11.85 8.81 -3.79
CA ASN A 58 10.99 9.01 -4.96
C ASN A 58 11.31 8.03 -6.10
N SER A 59 12.59 7.83 -6.42
CA SER A 59 13.02 6.86 -7.44
C SER A 59 12.71 5.43 -7.02
N TYR A 60 12.87 5.09 -5.74
CA TYR A 60 12.50 3.77 -5.24
C TYR A 60 11.00 3.49 -5.46
N LEU A 61 10.11 4.37 -5.00
CA LEU A 61 8.66 4.20 -5.17
C LEU A 61 8.22 4.21 -6.64
N GLY A 62 8.83 5.07 -7.47
CA GLY A 62 8.55 5.13 -8.90
C GLY A 62 8.89 3.85 -9.67
N ASN A 63 9.76 3.00 -9.11
CA ASN A 63 10.13 1.70 -9.67
C ASN A 63 9.33 0.54 -9.07
N GLN A 64 8.49 0.78 -8.06
CA GLN A 64 7.63 -0.26 -7.49
C GLN A 64 6.33 -0.36 -8.28
N SER A 65 5.84 -1.59 -8.42
CA SER A 65 4.53 -1.87 -8.99
C SER A 65 3.84 -2.94 -8.17
N ASN A 66 2.52 -2.82 -8.06
CA ASN A 66 1.68 -3.79 -7.40
C ASN A 66 0.35 -3.87 -8.18
N ASP A 67 -0.27 -5.06 -8.22
CA ASP A 67 -1.48 -5.28 -9.03
C ASP A 67 -2.75 -4.61 -8.45
N LEU A 68 -2.66 -4.19 -7.19
CA LEU A 68 -3.77 -3.65 -6.40
C LEU A 68 -3.49 -2.24 -5.88
N TYR A 69 -2.23 -1.90 -5.57
CA TYR A 69 -1.84 -0.58 -5.06
C TYR A 69 -0.91 0.17 -6.01
N ALA A 70 -1.13 1.46 -6.18
CA ALA A 70 -0.24 2.38 -6.85
C ALA A 70 0.60 3.16 -5.83
N PHE A 71 1.88 3.39 -6.17
CA PHE A 71 2.85 4.12 -5.33
C PHE A 71 3.14 5.55 -5.82
N ALA A 72 2.48 5.96 -6.90
CA ALA A 72 2.60 7.29 -7.48
C ALA A 72 1.23 7.78 -7.97
N GLY A 73 0.97 9.08 -7.82
CA GLY A 73 -0.26 9.73 -8.29
C GLY A 73 -0.97 10.52 -7.20
N GLN A 74 -2.22 10.94 -7.44
CA GLN A 74 -2.99 11.63 -6.42
C GLN A 74 -3.22 10.70 -5.21
N LYS A 75 -2.79 11.16 -4.01
CA LYS A 75 -2.87 10.43 -2.73
C LYS A 75 -1.96 9.19 -2.62
N ALA A 76 -0.97 9.05 -3.50
CA ALA A 76 0.08 8.03 -3.41
C ALA A 76 1.45 8.65 -3.70
N GLY A 77 2.48 8.19 -3.01
CA GLY A 77 3.83 8.75 -3.07
C GLY A 77 4.27 9.35 -1.74
N ILE A 78 5.21 10.28 -1.80
CA ILE A 78 5.83 10.91 -0.63
C ILE A 78 5.37 12.35 -0.55
N ASP A 79 4.78 12.72 0.58
CA ASP A 79 4.63 14.09 1.01
C ASP A 79 5.63 14.33 2.14
N ALA A 80 6.63 15.19 1.93
CA ALA A 80 7.71 15.39 2.88
C ALA A 80 8.11 16.86 3.00
N ASP A 81 8.38 17.29 4.22
CA ASP A 81 8.96 18.57 4.56
C ASP A 81 10.35 18.39 5.21
N ALA A 82 10.89 19.43 5.87
CA ALA A 82 12.20 19.33 6.51
C ALA A 82 12.21 18.39 7.73
N GLY A 83 11.10 18.26 8.47
CA GLY A 83 10.99 17.53 9.72
C GLY A 83 9.99 16.38 9.73
N SER A 84 9.13 16.25 8.73
CA SER A 84 8.13 15.17 8.65
C SER A 84 7.96 14.60 7.25
N TYR A 85 7.43 13.38 7.18
CA TYR A 85 6.98 12.78 5.93
C TYR A 85 5.76 11.90 6.13
N THR A 86 4.99 11.76 5.05
CA THR A 86 3.95 10.76 4.86
C THR A 86 4.25 10.02 3.56
N VAL A 87 4.43 8.72 3.63
CA VAL A 87 4.54 7.85 2.45
C VAL A 87 3.28 7.02 2.29
N SER A 88 2.71 6.99 1.09
CA SER A 88 1.37 6.44 0.86
C SER A 88 1.26 5.61 -0.42
N ALA A 89 0.41 4.58 -0.37
CA ALA A 89 0.01 3.77 -1.50
C ALA A 89 -1.53 3.78 -1.62
N THR A 90 -2.06 3.87 -2.84
CA THR A 90 -3.50 3.95 -3.08
C THR A 90 -3.97 2.92 -4.09
N ALA A 91 -5.05 2.22 -3.78
CA ALA A 91 -5.70 1.26 -4.66
C ALA A 91 -6.81 1.89 -5.53
N PRO A 92 -7.09 1.35 -6.72
CA PRO A 92 -8.21 1.76 -7.56
C PRO A 92 -9.57 1.58 -6.85
N ALA A 93 -10.54 2.40 -7.22
CA ALA A 93 -11.90 2.27 -6.68
C ALA A 93 -12.52 0.90 -7.01
N GLY A 94 -13.19 0.29 -6.03
CA GLY A 94 -13.92 -0.97 -6.21
C GLY A 94 -13.07 -2.25 -6.20
N ARG A 95 -11.73 -2.15 -6.05
CA ARG A 95 -10.82 -3.30 -5.96
C ARG A 95 -10.51 -3.75 -4.53
N VAL A 96 -10.77 -2.89 -3.56
CA VAL A 96 -10.54 -3.15 -2.13
C VAL A 96 -11.68 -2.53 -1.33
N LYS A 97 -11.91 -3.05 -0.11
CA LYS A 97 -12.82 -2.43 0.86
C LYS A 97 -12.43 -0.97 1.06
N ASP A 98 -13.41 -0.05 1.09
CA ASP A 98 -13.18 1.40 1.13
C ASP A 98 -12.20 1.86 2.24
N GLY A 99 -12.17 1.15 3.37
CA GLY A 99 -11.23 1.43 4.47
C GLY A 99 -9.75 1.23 4.13
N CYS A 100 -9.39 0.28 3.25
CA CYS A 100 -8.00 0.01 2.88
C CYS A 100 -7.58 0.60 1.54
N LYS A 101 -8.33 1.59 1.04
CA LYS A 101 -8.06 2.21 -0.25
C LYS A 101 -6.73 2.96 -0.26
N THR A 102 -6.42 3.69 0.80
CA THR A 102 -5.15 4.40 0.95
C THR A 102 -4.47 3.91 2.21
N ILE A 103 -3.24 3.43 2.08
CA ILE A 103 -2.39 2.98 3.17
C ILE A 103 -1.23 3.96 3.26
N ALA A 104 -1.01 4.53 4.44
CA ALA A 104 0.02 5.54 4.65
C ALA A 104 0.80 5.29 5.95
N LEU A 105 2.09 5.59 5.88
CA LEU A 105 3.05 5.55 6.98
C LEU A 105 3.60 6.96 7.20
N HIS A 106 3.55 7.40 8.45
CA HIS A 106 4.03 8.70 8.89
C HIS A 106 5.42 8.59 9.51
N SER A 107 6.17 9.69 9.57
CA SER A 107 7.51 9.76 10.18
C SER A 107 7.55 9.45 11.67
N ASP A 108 6.41 9.59 12.37
CA ASP A 108 6.26 9.20 13.79
C ASP A 108 5.92 7.70 13.97
N GLY A 109 5.87 6.94 12.87
CA GLY A 109 5.51 5.53 12.86
C GLY A 109 4.01 5.27 12.88
N GLN A 110 3.16 6.30 12.82
CA GLN A 110 1.72 6.09 12.67
C GLN A 110 1.40 5.41 11.34
N ARG A 111 0.52 4.42 11.43
CA ARG A 111 0.09 3.56 10.35
C ARG A 111 -1.40 3.77 10.13
N THR A 112 -1.75 4.40 9.02
CA THR A 112 -3.14 4.76 8.74
C THR A 112 -3.63 4.06 7.47
N PRO A 113 -4.82 3.46 7.48
CA PRO A 113 -5.64 3.07 8.66
C PRO A 113 -5.14 1.76 9.30
N SER A 114 -5.14 1.68 10.64
CA SER A 114 -4.52 0.59 11.42
C SER A 114 -5.08 -0.81 11.12
N GLU A 115 -6.34 -0.91 10.72
CA GLU A 115 -7.00 -2.14 10.29
C GLU A 115 -6.47 -2.74 8.97
N CYS A 116 -5.65 -1.96 8.25
CA CYS A 116 -5.07 -2.32 6.97
C CYS A 116 -3.56 -2.56 7.03
N TRP A 117 -2.97 -2.55 8.22
CA TRP A 117 -1.55 -2.81 8.45
C TRP A 117 -1.29 -4.16 9.12
#